data_AF-A0A483KZP8-F1
#
_entry.id   AF-A0A483KZP8-F1
#
_cell.length_a   1.000
_cell.length_b   1.000
_cell.length_c   1.000
_cell.angle_alpha   90.00
_cell.angle_beta   90.00
_cell.angle_gamma   90.00
#
_symmetry.space_group_name_H-M   'P 1'
#
loop_
_entity.id
_entity.type
_entity.pdbx_description
1 polymer ?
#
loop_
_entity_poly.entity_id
_entity_poly.type
_entity_poly.pdbx_seq_one_letter_code
_entity_poly.pdbx_strand_id
1 'polypeptide(L)'
;MRACSSLTGNRVLTLSPESLPDDPLLLLPARMMVNKRPVLIYQTRLAPIRVIVTISDIHLRDALYSDTDDNGLALWVQNQMIARYGDVKPLAADPHQEVFTSPAYSFRIAYPESLLFSLARLVNNVSGLLIFIFSVSLLFYFLMRKYLNVYTSEEEKLRYAITQGYIVPYYQPLVNGKTGEAPTSKLLDCVIEMARTLSLRIIAEGVETEAQRDYLNRQNIHLLQGYYFWKPMPYVALVMLLLSKPKARIVEE
;
A
#
# COMPACT_ATOMS: atom_id res chain seq x y z
N MET A 1 -38.90 -58.77 -22.18
CA MET A 1 -38.42 -57.44 -21.74
C MET A 1 -38.80 -56.43 -22.81
N ARG A 2 -39.65 -55.43 -22.53
CA ARG A 2 -39.90 -54.33 -23.49
C ARG A 2 -39.00 -53.16 -23.07
N ALA A 3 -37.97 -52.88 -23.87
CA ALA A 3 -37.08 -51.75 -23.67
C ALA A 3 -37.51 -50.64 -24.64
N CYS A 4 -37.90 -49.48 -24.10
CA CYS A 4 -38.12 -48.27 -24.89
C CYS A 4 -36.86 -47.41 -24.76
N SER A 5 -36.23 -47.10 -25.90
CA SER A 5 -35.07 -46.24 -25.99
C SER A 5 -35.42 -45.08 -26.93
N SER A 6 -35.34 -43.85 -26.41
CA SER A 6 -35.38 -42.63 -27.22
C SER A 6 -33.96 -42.32 -27.67
N LEU A 7 -33.53 -42.96 -28.76
CA LEU A 7 -32.25 -42.75 -29.42
C LEU A 7 -32.35 -41.53 -30.36
N THR A 8 -32.19 -40.32 -29.83
CA THR A 8 -31.87 -39.17 -30.68
C THR A 8 -30.38 -39.25 -31.01
N GLY A 9 -30.06 -39.86 -32.15
CA GLY A 9 -28.69 -39.98 -32.65
C GLY A 9 -28.41 -41.35 -33.26
N ASN A 10 -27.68 -41.37 -34.37
CA ASN A 10 -27.41 -42.56 -35.16
C ASN A 10 -26.77 -43.68 -34.30
N ARG A 11 -27.58 -44.66 -33.88
CA ARG A 11 -27.18 -45.99 -33.40
C ARG A 11 -26.14 -46.02 -32.27
N VAL A 12 -26.43 -45.35 -31.16
CA VAL A 12 -25.73 -45.57 -29.88
C VAL A 12 -26.28 -46.86 -29.24
N LEU A 13 -26.04 -48.01 -29.89
CA LEU A 13 -26.54 -49.31 -29.43
C LEU A 13 -25.46 -49.99 -28.57
N THR A 14 -25.85 -50.46 -27.39
CA THR A 14 -25.01 -51.33 -26.57
C THR A 14 -24.93 -52.72 -27.21
N LEU A 15 -23.75 -53.34 -27.26
CA LEU A 15 -23.59 -54.68 -27.84
C LEU A 15 -24.43 -55.76 -27.13
N SER A 16 -24.64 -55.61 -25.82
CA SER A 16 -25.41 -56.56 -25.00
C SER A 16 -26.24 -55.80 -23.94
N PRO A 17 -27.47 -55.32 -24.27
CA PRO A 17 -28.30 -54.56 -23.34
C PRO A 17 -28.78 -55.40 -22.14
N GLU A 18 -29.01 -56.70 -22.35
CA GLU A 18 -29.52 -57.60 -21.31
C GLU A 18 -28.49 -57.92 -20.22
N SER A 19 -27.19 -57.78 -20.53
CA SER A 19 -26.10 -58.00 -19.57
C SER A 19 -25.71 -56.75 -18.79
N LEU A 20 -26.43 -55.63 -18.96
CA LEU A 20 -26.14 -54.40 -18.24
C LEU A 20 -26.55 -54.54 -16.77
N PRO A 21 -25.68 -54.14 -15.81
CA PRO A 21 -26.02 -54.05 -14.39
C PRO A 21 -27.31 -53.24 -14.17
N ASP A 22 -27.99 -53.46 -13.04
CA ASP A 22 -29.23 -52.74 -12.70
C ASP A 22 -28.99 -51.36 -12.05
N ASP A 23 -27.76 -50.86 -12.05
CA ASP A 23 -27.41 -49.56 -11.47
C ASP A 23 -28.11 -48.41 -12.21
N PRO A 24 -28.67 -47.41 -11.51
CA PRO A 24 -29.45 -46.36 -12.14
C PRO A 24 -28.65 -45.47 -13.10
N LEU A 25 -27.34 -45.38 -12.91
CA LEU A 25 -26.44 -44.59 -13.73
C LEU A 25 -25.16 -45.38 -14.03
N LEU A 26 -24.84 -45.51 -15.31
CA LEU A 26 -23.71 -46.28 -15.81
C LEU A 26 -22.95 -45.47 -16.85
N LEU A 27 -21.64 -45.43 -16.75
CA LEU A 27 -20.78 -44.88 -17.80
C LEU A 27 -20.15 -46.07 -18.53
N LEU A 28 -20.24 -46.11 -19.86
CA LEU A 28 -19.76 -47.24 -20.65
C LEU A 28 -18.74 -46.78 -21.72
N PRO A 29 -17.63 -47.53 -21.88
CA PRO A 29 -16.59 -47.22 -22.85
C PRO A 29 -17.04 -47.51 -24.30
N ALA A 30 -16.38 -46.85 -25.25
CA ALA A 30 -16.59 -47.02 -26.68
C ALA A 30 -16.57 -48.48 -27.15
N ARG A 31 -15.71 -49.32 -26.57
CA ARG A 31 -15.58 -50.75 -26.93
C ARG A 31 -16.86 -51.57 -26.73
N MET A 32 -17.77 -51.11 -25.88
CA MET A 32 -19.04 -51.80 -25.60
C MET A 32 -20.17 -51.35 -26.54
N MET A 33 -19.91 -50.36 -27.40
CA MET A 33 -20.91 -49.67 -28.21
C MET A 33 -20.69 -49.94 -29.70
N VAL A 34 -21.77 -50.08 -30.44
CA VAL A 34 -21.73 -50.35 -31.90
C VAL A 34 -21.05 -49.22 -32.66
N ASN A 35 -21.28 -47.97 -32.26
CA ASN A 35 -20.71 -46.78 -32.91
C ASN A 35 -19.31 -46.41 -32.41
N LYS A 36 -18.70 -47.21 -31.52
CA LYS A 36 -17.38 -46.95 -30.92
C LYS A 36 -17.28 -45.57 -30.25
N ARG A 37 -18.36 -45.12 -29.60
CA ARG A 37 -18.36 -43.90 -28.77
C ARG A 37 -18.81 -44.23 -27.35
N PRO A 38 -18.24 -43.57 -26.31
CA PRO A 38 -18.70 -43.79 -24.96
C PRO A 38 -20.08 -43.20 -24.72
N VAL A 39 -20.77 -43.71 -23.70
CA VAL A 39 -22.18 -43.39 -23.44
C VAL A 39 -22.43 -43.36 -21.96
N LEU A 40 -23.19 -42.37 -21.51
CA LEU A 40 -23.78 -42.35 -20.18
C LEU A 40 -25.19 -42.92 -20.28
N ILE A 41 -25.47 -43.97 -19.51
CA ILE A 41 -26.77 -44.61 -19.42
C ILE A 41 -27.42 -44.21 -18.11
N TYR A 42 -28.63 -43.67 -18.21
CA TYR A 42 -29.55 -43.55 -17.09
C TYR A 42 -30.67 -44.55 -17.27
N GLN A 43 -31.01 -45.29 -16.23
CA GLN A 43 -32.04 -46.31 -16.31
C GLN A 43 -32.88 -46.42 -15.05
N THR A 44 -34.13 -46.81 -15.24
CA THR A 44 -35.08 -47.05 -14.16
C THR A 44 -35.95 -48.27 -14.48
N ARG A 45 -36.42 -48.95 -13.44
CA ARG A 45 -37.33 -50.09 -13.55
C ARG A 45 -38.72 -49.67 -13.09
N LEU A 46 -39.68 -49.79 -13.98
CA LEU A 46 -41.11 -49.65 -13.76
C LEU A 46 -41.74 -51.00 -14.09
N ALA A 47 -41.76 -51.95 -13.13
CA ALA A 47 -42.09 -53.35 -13.39
C ALA A 47 -43.41 -53.48 -14.21
N PRO A 48 -43.41 -54.20 -15.35
CA PRO A 48 -42.38 -55.10 -15.89
C PRO A 48 -41.41 -54.46 -16.92
N ILE A 49 -41.36 -53.14 -17.00
CA ILE A 49 -40.63 -52.36 -18.01
C ILE A 49 -39.31 -51.82 -17.43
N ARG A 50 -38.22 -51.95 -18.20
CA ARG A 50 -36.96 -51.24 -17.95
C ARG A 50 -36.86 -50.11 -18.95
N VAL A 51 -36.75 -48.88 -18.46
CA VAL A 51 -36.54 -47.70 -19.30
C VAL A 51 -35.06 -47.38 -19.27
N ILE A 52 -34.46 -47.28 -20.44
CA ILE A 52 -33.03 -46.99 -20.61
C ILE A 52 -32.92 -45.74 -21.48
N VAL A 53 -32.26 -44.74 -20.94
CA VAL A 53 -31.95 -43.48 -21.62
C VAL A 53 -30.44 -43.42 -21.81
N THR A 54 -30.01 -43.14 -23.03
CA THR A 54 -28.61 -43.02 -23.40
C THR A 54 -28.28 -41.57 -23.73
N ILE A 55 -27.19 -41.06 -23.15
CA ILE A 55 -26.64 -39.73 -23.43
C ILE A 55 -25.31 -39.94 -24.16
N SER A 56 -25.22 -39.41 -25.38
CA SER A 56 -24.02 -39.53 -26.21
C SER A 56 -22.86 -38.73 -25.62
N ASP A 57 -21.65 -39.19 -25.90
CA ASP A 57 -20.41 -38.51 -25.51
C ASP A 57 -20.33 -37.03 -25.90
N ILE A 58 -20.90 -36.61 -27.04
CA ILE A 58 -20.87 -35.20 -27.45
C ILE A 58 -21.45 -34.27 -26.38
N HIS A 59 -22.61 -34.62 -25.82
CA HIS A 59 -23.25 -33.83 -24.76
C HIS A 59 -22.46 -33.87 -23.45
N LEU A 60 -21.82 -35.00 -23.15
CA LEU A 60 -20.95 -35.11 -21.98
C LEU A 60 -19.73 -34.23 -22.13
N ARG A 61 -19.10 -34.23 -23.31
CA ARG A 61 -17.89 -33.45 -23.60
C ARG A 61 -18.18 -31.96 -23.64
N ASP A 62 -19.33 -31.56 -24.19
CA ASP A 62 -19.79 -30.16 -24.17
C ASP A 62 -20.02 -29.70 -22.73
N ALA A 63 -20.60 -30.55 -21.86
CA ALA A 63 -20.77 -30.23 -20.45
C ALA A 63 -19.45 -30.22 -19.65
N LEU A 64 -18.42 -30.93 -20.11
CA LEU A 64 -17.08 -30.95 -19.53
C LEU A 64 -16.14 -29.91 -20.16
N TYR A 65 -16.66 -29.02 -21.00
CA TYR A 65 -15.88 -27.95 -21.60
C TYR A 65 -15.50 -26.90 -20.54
N SER A 66 -14.23 -26.49 -20.56
CA SER A 66 -13.67 -25.40 -19.75
C SER A 66 -12.72 -24.59 -20.62
N ASP A 67 -12.79 -23.26 -20.55
CA ASP A 67 -11.87 -22.34 -21.21
C ASP A 67 -10.48 -22.33 -20.55
N THR A 68 -10.38 -22.83 -19.32
CA THR A 68 -9.15 -22.92 -18.54
C THR A 68 -8.68 -24.37 -18.47
N ASP A 69 -7.60 -24.66 -19.19
CA ASP A 69 -6.83 -25.92 -19.28
C ASP A 69 -7.51 -27.17 -19.90
N ASP A 70 -6.74 -27.91 -20.70
CA ASP A 70 -7.12 -29.20 -21.33
C ASP A 70 -7.42 -30.32 -20.31
N ASN A 71 -7.09 -30.10 -19.03
CA ASN A 71 -7.34 -31.01 -17.90
C ASN A 71 -8.55 -30.62 -17.03
N GLY A 72 -9.41 -29.71 -17.51
CA GLY A 72 -10.31 -28.94 -16.66
C GLY A 72 -11.41 -29.70 -15.92
N LEU A 73 -12.05 -30.73 -16.50
CA LEU A 73 -13.18 -31.42 -15.86
C LEU A 73 -13.25 -32.90 -16.26
N ALA A 74 -13.61 -33.74 -15.30
CA ALA A 74 -13.93 -35.15 -15.54
C ALA A 74 -15.21 -35.58 -14.82
N LEU A 75 -16.07 -36.31 -15.53
CA LEU A 75 -17.26 -36.94 -14.97
C LEU A 75 -16.90 -38.33 -14.44
N TRP A 76 -17.19 -38.56 -13.17
CA TRP A 76 -17.00 -39.84 -12.49
C TRP A 76 -18.35 -40.49 -12.24
N VAL A 77 -18.49 -41.75 -12.66
CA VAL A 77 -19.68 -42.57 -12.41
C VAL A 77 -19.18 -43.91 -11.94
N GLN A 78 -19.52 -44.27 -10.70
CA GLN A 78 -19.00 -45.47 -10.04
C GLN A 78 -17.46 -45.49 -10.05
N ASN A 79 -16.84 -46.54 -10.62
CA ASN A 79 -15.40 -46.71 -10.73
C ASN A 79 -14.84 -46.34 -12.12
N GLN A 80 -15.60 -45.56 -12.88
CA GLN A 80 -15.24 -45.13 -14.23
C GLN A 80 -15.27 -43.60 -14.33
N MET A 81 -14.41 -43.07 -15.18
CA MET A 81 -14.33 -41.64 -15.47
C MET A 81 -14.26 -41.37 -16.97
N ILE A 82 -14.83 -40.24 -17.37
CA ILE A 82 -14.66 -39.67 -18.71
C ILE A 82 -14.24 -38.22 -18.58
N ALA A 83 -13.16 -37.87 -19.27
CA ALA A 83 -12.69 -36.49 -19.42
C ALA A 83 -13.17 -35.93 -20.76
N ARG A 84 -12.91 -34.64 -21.00
CA ARG A 84 -13.21 -33.96 -22.26
C ARG A 84 -12.68 -34.70 -23.49
N TYR A 85 -11.51 -35.34 -23.38
CA TYR A 85 -10.89 -36.13 -24.44
C TYR A 85 -10.65 -37.58 -24.02
N GLY A 86 -10.58 -38.47 -25.01
CA GLY A 86 -10.36 -39.90 -24.81
C GLY A 86 -11.62 -40.69 -24.44
N ASP A 87 -11.45 -42.00 -24.30
CA ASP A 87 -12.50 -42.93 -23.91
C ASP A 87 -12.64 -43.02 -22.38
N VAL A 88 -13.68 -43.72 -21.92
CA VAL A 88 -13.91 -44.01 -20.50
C VAL A 88 -12.76 -44.84 -19.94
N LYS A 89 -12.19 -44.35 -18.83
CA LYS A 89 -11.07 -44.98 -18.12
C LYS A 89 -11.50 -45.42 -16.72
N PRO A 90 -10.83 -46.41 -16.12
CA PRO A 90 -10.96 -46.67 -14.70
C PRO A 90 -10.62 -45.41 -13.90
N LEU A 91 -11.31 -45.23 -12.78
CA LEU A 91 -11.02 -44.13 -11.87
C LEU A 91 -9.55 -44.18 -11.44
N ALA A 92 -8.81 -43.10 -11.70
CA ALA A 92 -7.45 -42.89 -11.20
C ALA A 92 -7.48 -41.75 -10.20
N ALA A 93 -6.96 -42.00 -8.99
CA ALA A 93 -6.83 -40.95 -7.98
C ALA A 93 -5.76 -39.96 -8.42
N ASP A 94 -6.16 -38.73 -8.73
CA ASP A 94 -5.27 -37.60 -8.89
C ASP A 94 -5.30 -36.78 -7.59
N PRO A 95 -4.18 -36.66 -6.85
CA PRO A 95 -4.13 -35.93 -5.59
C PRO A 95 -4.35 -34.42 -5.74
N HIS A 96 -4.35 -33.87 -6.97
CA HIS A 96 -4.53 -32.44 -7.23
C HIS A 96 -5.92 -32.08 -7.79
N GLN A 97 -6.90 -32.98 -7.65
CA GLN A 97 -8.28 -32.77 -8.09
C GLN A 97 -9.23 -32.75 -6.89
N GLU A 98 -10.06 -31.71 -6.84
CA GLU A 98 -11.23 -31.69 -5.96
C GLU A 98 -12.40 -32.38 -6.65
N VAL A 99 -13.34 -32.89 -5.83
CA VAL A 99 -14.45 -33.72 -6.32
C VAL A 99 -15.77 -33.21 -5.76
N PHE A 100 -16.63 -32.73 -6.66
CA PHE A 100 -18.02 -32.43 -6.34
C PHE A 100 -18.86 -33.70 -6.44
N THR A 101 -19.67 -34.01 -5.43
CA THR A 101 -20.59 -35.15 -5.45
C THR A 101 -22.03 -34.68 -5.64
N SER A 102 -22.72 -35.23 -6.63
CA SER A 102 -24.12 -34.87 -6.90
C SER A 102 -25.04 -35.41 -5.78
N PRO A 103 -25.96 -34.58 -5.24
CA PRO A 103 -26.88 -35.02 -4.20
C PRO A 103 -28.07 -35.85 -4.74
N ALA A 104 -28.39 -35.70 -6.04
CA ALA A 104 -29.58 -36.30 -6.65
C ALA A 104 -29.28 -37.53 -7.50
N TYR A 105 -28.04 -37.65 -8.01
CA TYR A 105 -27.63 -38.71 -8.92
C TYR A 105 -26.26 -39.26 -8.52
N SER A 106 -26.01 -40.53 -8.78
CA SER A 106 -24.76 -41.22 -8.40
C SER A 106 -23.57 -40.89 -9.32
N PHE A 107 -23.30 -39.60 -9.55
CA PHE A 107 -22.11 -39.11 -10.25
C PHE A 107 -21.32 -38.10 -9.42
N ARG A 108 -20.05 -37.93 -9.78
CA ARG A 108 -19.17 -36.90 -9.23
C ARG A 108 -18.48 -36.15 -10.37
N ILE A 109 -18.11 -34.89 -10.14
CA ILE A 109 -17.33 -34.09 -11.08
C ILE A 109 -16.00 -33.79 -10.42
N ALA A 110 -14.91 -34.22 -11.05
CA ALA A 110 -13.57 -33.83 -10.65
C ALA A 110 -13.14 -32.58 -11.40
N TYR A 111 -12.53 -31.65 -10.68
CA TYR A 111 -12.03 -30.37 -11.18
C TYR A 111 -10.66 -30.06 -10.53
N PRO A 112 -9.76 -29.35 -11.21
CA PRO A 112 -8.44 -29.04 -10.69
C PRO A 112 -8.54 -28.14 -9.45
N GLU A 113 -7.67 -28.38 -8.47
CA GLU A 113 -7.54 -27.51 -7.29
C GLU A 113 -7.31 -26.05 -7.72
N SER A 114 -8.21 -25.17 -7.31
CA SER A 114 -8.03 -23.72 -7.49
C SER A 114 -7.43 -23.13 -6.23
N LEU A 115 -6.10 -23.03 -6.17
CA LEU A 115 -5.45 -22.17 -5.18
C LEU A 115 -5.93 -20.73 -5.42
N LEU A 116 -6.67 -20.17 -4.46
CA LEU A 116 -7.17 -18.78 -4.47
C LEU A 116 -6.05 -17.78 -4.81
N PHE A 117 -4.80 -18.10 -4.47
CA PHE A 117 -3.63 -17.31 -4.81
C PHE A 117 -2.49 -18.19 -5.33
N SER A 118 -2.12 -18.01 -6.60
CA SER A 118 -0.88 -18.53 -7.16
C SER A 118 0.07 -17.36 -7.43
N LEU A 119 1.16 -17.29 -6.67
CA LEU A 119 2.23 -16.30 -6.85
C LEU A 119 2.74 -16.27 -8.29
N ALA A 120 2.90 -17.45 -8.91
CA ALA A 120 3.34 -17.58 -10.30
C ALA A 120 2.34 -16.97 -11.30
N ARG A 121 1.03 -17.23 -11.15
CA ARG A 121 -0.01 -16.63 -12.00
C ARG A 121 -0.10 -15.11 -11.81
N LEU A 122 0.04 -14.62 -10.58
CA LEU A 122 0.01 -13.19 -10.28
C LEU A 122 1.17 -12.46 -10.99
N VAL A 123 2.39 -12.98 -10.89
CA VAL A 123 3.56 -12.39 -11.54
C VAL A 123 3.45 -12.49 -13.05
N ASN A 124 3.08 -13.64 -13.61
CA ASN A 124 3.07 -13.81 -15.06
C ASN A 124 1.94 -13.04 -15.75
N ASN A 125 0.75 -12.96 -15.14
CA ASN A 125 -0.43 -12.36 -15.79
C ASN A 125 -0.67 -10.90 -15.39
N VAL A 126 -0.13 -10.45 -14.26
CA VAL A 126 -0.46 -9.13 -13.67
C VAL A 126 0.78 -8.26 -13.42
N SER A 127 1.98 -8.73 -13.80
CA SER A 127 3.24 -7.97 -13.63
C SER A 127 3.18 -6.55 -14.20
N GLY A 128 2.58 -6.36 -15.38
CA GLY A 128 2.43 -5.04 -16.00
C GLY A 128 1.64 -4.06 -15.13
N LEU A 129 0.53 -4.50 -14.54
CA LEU A 129 -0.29 -3.68 -13.66
C LEU A 129 0.45 -3.35 -12.35
N LEU A 130 1.20 -4.30 -11.79
CA LEU A 130 2.00 -4.08 -10.59
C LEU A 130 3.10 -3.03 -10.82
N ILE A 131 3.81 -3.11 -11.95
CA ILE A 131 4.83 -2.14 -12.33
C ILE A 131 4.20 -0.75 -12.54
N PHE A 132 3.03 -0.68 -13.18
CA PHE A 132 2.30 0.58 -13.36
C PHE A 132 1.91 1.21 -12.02
N ILE A 133 1.29 0.45 -11.11
CA ILE A 133 0.90 0.94 -9.78
C ILE A 133 2.13 1.42 -8.99
N PHE A 134 3.22 0.67 -9.03
CA PHE A 134 4.48 1.06 -8.38
C PHE A 134 5.02 2.38 -8.96
N SER A 135 4.99 2.52 -10.29
CA SER A 135 5.49 3.71 -10.98
C SER A 135 4.65 4.96 -10.67
N VAL A 136 3.32 4.82 -10.66
CA VAL A 136 2.39 5.89 -10.28
C VAL A 136 2.57 6.27 -8.80
N SER A 137 2.74 5.27 -7.93
CA SER A 137 2.98 5.51 -6.50
C SER A 137 4.30 6.26 -6.26
N LEU A 138 5.36 5.90 -6.98
CA LEU A 138 6.66 6.57 -6.87
C LEU A 138 6.61 8.02 -7.39
N LEU A 139 5.91 8.24 -8.51
CA LEU A 139 5.68 9.58 -9.04
C LEU A 139 4.86 10.44 -8.06
N PHE A 140 3.79 9.89 -7.51
CA PHE A 140 2.96 10.56 -6.51
C PHE A 140 3.77 10.92 -5.26
N TYR A 141 4.58 9.98 -4.75
CA TYR A 141 5.50 10.24 -3.64
C TYR A 141 6.46 11.39 -3.95
N PHE A 142 7.07 11.41 -5.14
CA PHE A 142 7.99 12.48 -5.52
C PHE A 142 7.30 13.85 -5.61
N LEU A 143 6.11 13.89 -6.22
CA LEU A 143 5.30 15.10 -6.32
C LEU A 143 4.85 15.60 -4.94
N MET A 144 4.39 14.70 -4.06
CA MET A 144 4.01 15.06 -2.70
C MET A 144 5.18 15.54 -1.87
N ARG A 145 6.32 14.85 -1.95
CA ARG A 145 7.54 15.29 -1.28
C ARG A 145 7.96 16.68 -1.75
N LYS A 146 7.86 16.96 -3.06
CA LYS A 146 8.12 18.31 -3.60
C LYS A 146 7.12 19.33 -3.07
N TYR A 147 5.82 19.02 -3.06
CA TYR A 147 4.78 19.94 -2.60
C TYR A 147 4.91 20.24 -1.10
N LEU A 148 5.08 19.22 -0.25
CA LEU A 148 5.15 19.37 1.20
C LEU A 148 6.46 20.02 1.67
N ASN A 149 7.58 19.79 1.00
CA ASN A 149 8.87 20.41 1.37
C ASN A 149 8.97 21.90 0.99
N VAL A 150 8.09 22.42 0.13
CA VAL A 150 8.10 23.85 -0.25
C VAL A 150 7.69 24.74 0.94
N TYR A 151 6.92 24.21 1.89
CA TYR A 151 6.33 24.98 3.01
C TYR A 151 7.21 25.08 4.27
N THR A 152 8.47 24.64 4.20
CA THR A 152 9.43 24.86 5.29
C THR A 152 10.67 25.57 4.76
N SER A 153 10.48 26.70 4.07
CA SER A 153 11.61 27.55 3.72
C SER A 153 12.33 28.00 5.01
N GLU A 154 13.66 28.15 4.95
CA GLU A 154 14.43 28.62 6.11
C GLU A 154 13.96 30.01 6.57
N GLU A 155 13.45 30.83 5.66
CA GLU A 155 12.82 32.11 5.98
C GLU A 155 11.55 31.94 6.82
N GLU A 156 10.67 31.00 6.47
CA GLU A 156 9.43 30.76 7.19
C GLU A 156 9.69 30.17 8.58
N LYS A 157 10.72 29.31 8.71
CA LYS A 157 11.22 28.87 10.01
C LYS A 157 11.75 30.03 10.86
N LEU A 158 12.52 30.94 10.26
CA LEU A 158 13.04 32.11 10.95
C LEU A 158 11.91 33.06 11.38
N ARG A 159 10.95 33.33 10.49
CA ARG A 159 9.75 34.13 10.78
C ARG A 159 8.91 33.49 11.89
N TYR A 160 8.71 32.18 11.83
CA TYR A 160 8.04 31.44 12.88
C TYR A 160 8.78 31.57 14.21
N ALA A 161 10.09 31.37 14.23
CA ALA A 161 10.91 31.48 15.43
C ALA A 161 10.89 32.89 16.04
N ILE A 162 10.92 33.95 15.21
CA ILE A 162 10.76 35.34 15.66
C ILE A 162 9.36 35.56 16.24
N THR A 163 8.32 35.09 15.55
CA THR A 163 6.91 35.27 15.97
C THR A 163 6.60 34.56 17.30
N GLN A 164 7.19 33.37 17.50
CA GLN A 164 7.03 32.61 18.74
C GLN A 164 7.96 33.10 19.87
N GLY A 165 8.80 34.11 19.62
CA GLY A 165 9.73 34.64 20.62
C GLY A 165 10.93 33.72 20.91
N TYR A 166 11.17 32.69 20.11
CA TYR A 166 12.38 31.87 20.20
C TYR A 166 13.64 32.63 19.78
N ILE A 167 13.49 33.61 18.88
CA ILE A 167 14.55 34.52 18.47
C ILE A 167 14.07 35.94 18.69
N VAL A 168 14.80 36.70 19.50
CA VAL A 168 14.57 38.13 19.69
C VAL A 168 15.62 38.89 18.90
N PRO A 169 15.24 39.67 17.87
CA PRO A 169 16.21 40.42 17.09
C PRO A 169 16.71 41.63 17.91
N TYR A 170 18.03 41.79 17.97
CA TYR A 170 18.68 42.95 18.55
C TYR A 170 19.47 43.71 17.49
N TYR A 171 19.40 45.03 17.56
CA TYR A 171 20.28 45.92 16.81
C TYR A 171 21.52 46.26 17.66
N GLN A 172 22.72 46.06 17.10
CA GLN A 172 23.98 46.16 17.84
C GLN A 172 24.86 47.29 17.26
N PRO A 173 24.71 48.54 17.72
CA PRO A 173 25.63 49.61 17.38
C PRO A 173 26.96 49.46 18.12
N LEU A 174 28.07 49.66 17.40
CA LEU A 174 29.40 49.72 17.98
C LEU A 174 29.75 51.17 18.34
N VAL A 175 30.16 51.39 19.58
CA VAL A 175 30.63 52.69 20.08
C VAL A 175 32.15 52.76 19.94
N ASN A 176 32.69 53.80 19.29
CA ASN A 176 34.14 53.94 19.08
C ASN A 176 34.83 54.42 20.38
N GLY A 177 35.82 53.67 20.86
CA GLY A 177 36.58 53.97 22.09
C GLY A 177 37.73 54.98 21.94
N LYS A 178 38.15 55.35 20.71
CA LYS A 178 39.42 56.08 20.54
C LYS A 178 39.38 57.60 20.68
N THR A 179 38.22 58.25 20.54
CA THR A 179 38.16 59.73 20.52
C THR A 179 37.47 60.35 21.74
N GLY A 180 36.80 59.57 22.61
CA GLY A 180 36.00 60.13 23.71
C GLY A 180 34.82 61.01 23.25
N GLU A 181 34.71 61.26 21.95
CA GLU A 181 33.59 61.91 21.28
C GLU A 181 32.56 60.85 20.89
N ALA A 182 31.28 61.20 21.01
CA ALA A 182 30.19 60.38 20.48
C ALA A 182 30.47 60.07 19.00
N PRO A 183 30.35 58.81 18.55
CA PRO A 183 30.67 58.44 17.17
C PRO A 183 29.75 59.23 16.26
N THR A 184 30.28 60.19 15.52
CA THR A 184 29.58 61.05 14.55
C THR A 184 28.10 61.20 14.91
N SER A 185 27.78 61.84 16.04
CA SER A 185 26.49 61.71 16.77
C SER A 185 25.25 61.51 15.90
N LYS A 186 25.13 62.27 14.80
CA LYS A 186 24.07 62.15 13.79
C LYS A 186 23.89 60.76 13.18
N LEU A 187 24.96 60.03 12.86
CA LEU A 187 24.86 58.68 12.30
C LEU A 187 24.31 57.71 13.34
N LEU A 188 24.83 57.77 14.57
CA LEU A 188 24.35 56.95 15.67
C LEU A 188 22.87 57.29 15.98
N ASP A 189 22.50 58.56 15.98
CA ASP A 189 21.11 59.01 16.16
C ASP A 189 20.18 58.48 15.07
N CYS A 190 20.55 58.61 13.78
CA CYS A 190 19.78 58.04 12.66
C CYS A 190 19.60 56.52 12.78
N VAL A 191 20.66 55.84 13.21
CA VAL A 191 20.67 54.39 13.39
C VAL A 191 19.75 53.96 14.55
N ILE A 192 19.80 54.68 15.67
CA ILE A 192 18.92 54.46 16.82
C ILE A 192 17.47 54.67 16.40
N GLU A 193 17.19 55.72 15.64
CA GLU A 193 15.84 56.03 15.13
C GLU A 193 15.32 54.94 14.19
N MET A 194 16.17 54.41 13.30
CA MET A 194 15.81 53.30 12.43
C MET A 194 15.48 52.03 13.23
N ALA A 195 16.31 51.67 14.22
CA ALA A 195 16.06 50.51 15.07
C ALA A 195 14.72 50.65 15.84
N ARG A 196 14.42 51.84 16.37
CA ARG A 196 13.13 52.14 17.01
C ARG A 196 11.96 52.02 16.03
N THR A 197 12.09 52.56 14.83
CA THR A 197 11.05 52.47 13.78
C THR A 197 10.73 51.01 13.43
N LEU A 198 11.76 50.15 13.44
CA LEU A 198 11.63 48.71 13.21
C LEU A 198 11.22 47.92 14.46
N SER A 199 10.94 48.60 15.59
CA SER A 199 10.63 47.98 16.89
C SER A 199 11.68 46.96 17.35
N LEU A 200 12.96 47.21 16.99
CA LEU A 200 14.09 46.38 17.39
C LEU A 200 14.58 46.81 18.77
N ARG A 201 14.87 45.84 19.62
CA ARG A 201 15.62 46.07 20.85
C ARG A 201 17.06 46.43 20.47
N ILE A 202 17.69 47.37 21.17
CA ILE A 202 19.08 47.77 20.87
C ILE A 202 20.00 47.48 22.07
N ILE A 203 21.14 46.85 21.77
CA ILE A 203 22.22 46.56 22.71
C ILE A 203 23.46 47.32 22.22
N ALA A 204 23.87 48.36 22.95
CA ALA A 204 25.07 49.10 22.57
C ALA A 204 26.32 48.38 23.09
N GLU A 205 27.23 48.03 22.18
CA GLU A 205 28.48 47.36 22.51
C GLU A 205 29.70 48.30 22.38
N GLY A 206 30.72 48.04 23.18
CA GLY A 206 31.95 48.83 23.20
C GLY A 206 31.88 50.07 24.10
N VAL A 207 31.03 50.06 25.13
CA VAL A 207 31.00 51.14 26.12
C VAL A 207 32.24 51.08 27.00
N GLU A 208 33.13 52.07 26.89
CA GLU A 208 34.41 52.13 27.62
C GLU A 208 34.47 53.27 28.63
N THR A 209 33.65 54.30 28.45
CA THR A 209 33.66 55.51 29.29
C THR A 209 32.29 55.84 29.89
N GLU A 210 32.30 56.59 30.99
CA GLU A 210 31.07 57.07 31.64
C GLU A 210 30.26 58.00 30.73
N ALA A 211 30.93 58.86 29.96
CA ALA A 211 30.27 59.77 29.02
C ALA A 211 29.47 59.01 27.94
N GLN A 212 29.99 57.88 27.44
CA GLN A 212 29.29 57.02 26.49
C GLN A 212 28.06 56.36 27.12
N ARG A 213 28.20 55.83 28.34
CA ARG A 213 27.06 55.27 29.11
C ARG A 213 25.96 56.31 29.28
N ASP A 214 26.31 57.52 29.68
CA ASP A 214 25.33 58.58 29.96
C ASP A 214 24.67 59.12 28.70
N TYR A 215 25.37 59.15 27.58
CA TYR A 215 24.76 59.43 26.28
C TYR A 215 23.72 58.37 25.91
N LEU A 216 24.09 57.08 25.98
CA LEU A 216 23.21 55.98 25.57
C LEU A 216 21.98 55.85 26.49
N ASN A 217 22.16 56.06 27.80
CA ASN A 217 21.06 56.11 28.76
C ASN A 217 20.08 57.26 28.45
N ARG A 218 20.58 58.45 28.05
CA ARG A 218 19.72 59.56 27.60
C ARG A 218 18.95 59.25 26.32
N GLN A 219 19.44 58.30 25.53
CA GLN A 219 18.74 57.75 24.37
C GLN A 219 17.85 56.55 24.72
N ASN A 220 17.51 56.32 26.00
CA ASN A 220 16.72 55.18 26.46
C ASN A 220 17.27 53.81 26.01
N ILE A 221 18.59 53.70 25.85
CA ILE A 221 19.27 52.43 25.56
C ILE A 221 19.83 51.91 26.88
N HIS A 222 19.17 50.87 27.42
CA HIS A 222 19.49 50.33 28.75
C HIS A 222 20.34 49.05 28.69
N LEU A 223 20.38 48.38 27.54
CA LEU A 223 21.24 47.22 27.32
C LEU A 223 22.60 47.70 26.80
N LEU A 224 23.58 47.71 27.69
CA LEU A 224 24.91 48.25 27.45
C LEU A 224 25.96 47.18 27.77
N GLN A 225 26.93 47.02 26.87
CA GLN A 225 28.05 46.11 27.05
C GLN A 225 29.36 46.82 26.70
N GLY A 226 30.38 46.62 27.54
CA GLY A 226 31.73 47.10 27.25
C GLY A 226 32.61 47.13 28.49
N TYR A 227 33.87 47.50 28.28
CA TYR A 227 34.91 47.48 29.31
C TYR A 227 34.67 48.47 30.45
N TYR A 228 33.81 49.47 30.25
CA TYR A 228 33.32 50.34 31.30
C TYR A 228 32.68 49.55 32.46
N PHE A 229 31.96 48.47 32.14
CA PHE A 229 31.33 47.60 33.12
C PHE A 229 32.28 46.49 33.54
N TRP A 230 32.65 45.62 32.60
CA TRP A 230 33.48 44.46 32.85
C TRP A 230 34.29 44.11 31.61
N LYS A 231 35.55 43.72 31.80
CA LYS A 231 36.34 43.10 30.74
C LYS A 231 35.93 41.64 30.55
N PRO A 232 36.19 41.04 29.37
CA PRO A 232 36.06 39.61 29.15
C PRO A 232 36.76 38.85 30.28
N MET A 233 36.06 37.91 30.89
CA MET A 233 36.53 37.16 32.05
C MET A 233 36.29 35.66 31.84
N PRO A 234 37.06 34.79 32.51
CA PRO A 234 36.81 33.36 32.49
C PRO A 234 35.40 33.01 32.97
N TYR A 235 34.85 31.90 32.47
CA TYR A 235 33.52 31.43 32.82
C TYR A 235 33.25 31.36 34.33
N VAL A 236 34.21 30.86 35.11
CA VAL A 236 34.08 30.75 36.57
C VAL A 236 33.94 32.13 37.22
N ALA A 237 34.71 33.12 36.77
CA ALA A 237 34.63 34.49 37.27
C ALA A 237 33.27 35.12 36.93
N LEU A 238 32.75 34.86 35.72
CA LEU A 238 31.42 35.32 35.31
C LEU A 238 30.33 34.74 36.21
N VAL A 239 30.34 33.44 36.47
CA VAL A 239 29.34 32.79 37.34
C VAL A 239 29.38 33.37 38.75
N MET A 240 30.57 33.54 39.32
CA MET A 240 30.73 34.15 40.65
C MET A 240 30.20 35.60 40.66
N LEU A 241 30.48 36.37 39.62
CA LEU A 241 29.96 37.73 39.48
C LEU A 241 28.43 37.74 39.40
N LEU A 242 27.82 36.88 38.58
CA LEU A 242 26.36 36.81 38.44
C LEU A 242 25.67 36.41 39.75
N LEU A 243 26.24 35.46 40.49
CA LEU A 243 25.71 35.04 41.79
C LEU A 243 25.88 36.12 42.88
N SER A 244 26.87 36.99 42.75
CA SER A 244 27.13 38.09 43.70
C SER A 244 26.17 39.27 43.55
N LYS A 245 25.44 39.38 42.43
CA LYS A 245 24.58 40.52 42.13
C LYS A 245 23.11 40.16 42.34
N PRO A 246 22.28 41.10 42.84
CA PRO A 246 20.85 40.89 42.90
C PRO A 246 20.30 40.72 41.48
N LYS A 247 19.23 39.91 41.33
CA LYS A 247 18.54 39.77 40.04
C LYS A 247 18.04 41.15 39.60
N ALA A 248 18.61 41.66 38.52
CA ALA A 248 18.11 42.87 37.87
C ALA A 248 16.82 42.51 37.12
N ARG A 249 15.78 43.32 37.31
CA ARG A 249 14.59 43.26 36.45
C ARG A 249 14.92 44.00 35.17
N ILE A 250 14.94 43.31 34.04
CA ILE A 250 14.93 43.96 32.73
C ILE A 250 13.52 44.55 32.61
N VAL A 251 13.41 45.88 32.60
CA VAL A 251 12.16 46.57 32.30
C VAL A 251 11.97 46.43 30.80
N GLU A 252 11.07 45.55 30.39
CA GLU A 252 10.61 45.46 29.00
C GLU A 252 9.44 46.45 28.87
N GLU A 253 9.66 47.56 28.16
CA GLU A 253 8.58 48.40 27.60
C GLU A 253 8.20 47.91 26.21
#